data_AF-A0A414CIL6-F1
#
_entry.id   AF-A0A414CIL6-F1
#
_cell.length_a   1.000
_cell.length_b   1.000
_cell.length_c   1.000
_cell.angle_alpha   90.00
_cell.angle_beta   90.00
_cell.angle_gamma   90.00
#
_symmetry.space_group_name_H-M   'P 1'
#
loop_
_entity.id
_entity.type
_entity.pdbx_description
1 polymer ?
#
loop_
_entity_poly.entity_id
_entity_poly.type
_entity_poly.pdbx_seq_one_letter_code
_entity_poly.pdbx_strand_id
1 'polypeptide(L)'
;MAGYTKNQIEHFKEQLKLLMKSHNLTARKLSKEIGYSMTTISSLLTGKRKVHEYHIKMICEYFEIGEKAIMGDADELADYKLYENGRYLCTGSLKKLSKITGKDKLLLKFYADLNKKGKDTGNLKLVKK
;
A
#
# COMPACT_ATOMS: atom_id res chain seq x y z
N MET A 1 -10.09 -9.35 -13.62
CA MET A 1 -8.84 -8.85 -13.00
C MET A 1 -9.20 -8.09 -11.73
N ALA A 2 -8.75 -8.58 -10.57
CA ALA A 2 -8.97 -7.90 -9.30
C ALA A 2 -8.16 -6.59 -9.31
N GLY A 3 -8.83 -5.45 -9.14
CA GLY A 3 -8.15 -4.15 -9.09
C GLY A 3 -7.31 -4.00 -7.82
N TYR A 4 -6.36 -3.05 -7.85
CA TYR A 4 -5.54 -2.71 -6.68
C TYR A 4 -6.39 -2.19 -5.52
N THR A 5 -5.99 -2.55 -4.30
CA THR A 5 -6.66 -2.09 -3.08
C THR A 5 -6.43 -0.59 -2.85
N LYS A 6 -7.28 0.05 -2.04
CA LYS A 6 -7.11 1.45 -1.65
C LYS A 6 -5.72 1.72 -1.06
N ASN A 7 -5.24 0.81 -0.21
CA ASN A 7 -3.94 0.95 0.47
C ASN A 7 -2.77 0.82 -0.52
N GLN A 8 -2.87 -0.07 -1.52
CA GLN A 8 -1.88 -0.13 -2.61
C GLN A 8 -1.88 1.14 -3.46
N ILE A 9 -3.05 1.72 -3.75
CA ILE A 9 -3.14 2.98 -4.48
C ILE A 9 -2.53 4.14 -3.68
N GLU A 10 -2.71 4.16 -2.36
CA GLU A 10 -2.10 5.16 -1.49
C GLU A 10 -0.58 4.99 -1.43
N HIS A 11 -0.10 3.75 -1.26
CA HIS A 11 1.32 3.42 -1.29
C HIS A 11 1.97 3.82 -2.62
N PHE A 12 1.34 3.50 -3.75
CA PHE A 12 1.77 3.91 -5.08
C PHE A 12 2.00 5.42 -5.19
N LYS A 13 1.09 6.25 -4.67
CA LYS A 13 1.24 7.72 -4.71
C LYS A 13 2.44 8.18 -3.91
N GLU A 14 2.66 7.59 -2.74
CA GLU A 14 3.80 7.93 -1.88
C GLU A 14 5.11 7.51 -2.55
N GLN A 15 5.18 6.29 -3.09
CA GLN A 15 6.36 5.78 -3.78
C GLN A 15 6.68 6.57 -5.04
N LEU A 16 5.68 6.90 -5.87
CA LEU A 16 5.89 7.72 -7.06
C LEU A 16 6.45 9.11 -6.69
N LYS A 17 5.97 9.72 -5.61
CA LYS A 17 6.52 11.00 -5.12
C LYS A 17 7.97 10.86 -4.65
N LEU A 18 8.31 9.76 -3.99
CA LEU A 18 9.68 9.49 -3.52
C LEU A 18 10.62 9.28 -4.70
N LEU A 19 10.24 8.45 -5.68
CA LEU A 19 11.00 8.24 -6.92
C LEU A 19 11.21 9.54 -7.68
N MET A 20 10.17 10.36 -7.83
CA MET A 20 10.34 11.66 -8.47
C MET A 20 11.32 12.56 -7.70
N LYS A 21 11.28 12.56 -6.37
CA LYS A 21 12.23 13.33 -5.56
C LYS A 21 13.66 12.81 -5.68
N SER A 22 13.88 11.50 -5.65
CA SER A 22 15.22 10.90 -5.75
C SER A 22 15.86 11.15 -7.11
N HIS A 23 15.07 11.21 -8.18
CA HIS A 23 15.53 11.52 -9.54
C HIS A 23 15.46 13.03 -9.89
N ASN A 24 15.16 13.91 -8.92
CA ASN A 24 14.98 15.35 -9.11
C ASN A 24 14.02 15.69 -10.28
N LEU A 25 12.91 14.95 -10.37
CA LEU A 25 11.88 15.07 -11.39
C LEU A 25 10.70 15.89 -10.89
N THR A 26 10.22 16.78 -11.75
CA THR A 26 8.91 17.42 -11.60
C THR A 26 7.86 16.66 -12.38
N ALA A 27 6.57 16.85 -12.04
CA ALA A 27 5.47 16.22 -12.79
C ALA A 27 5.50 16.58 -14.27
N ARG A 28 5.95 17.80 -14.61
CA ARG A 28 6.11 18.28 -15.99
C ARG A 28 7.26 17.60 -16.72
N LYS A 29 8.37 17.34 -16.05
CA LYS A 29 9.51 16.63 -16.63
C LYS A 29 9.15 15.16 -16.86
N LEU A 30 8.63 14.51 -15.82
CA LEU A 30 8.16 13.13 -15.91
C LEU A 30 7.12 12.96 -17.03
N SER A 31 6.14 13.88 -17.14
CA SER A 31 5.13 13.81 -18.20
C SER A 31 5.72 13.86 -19.62
N LYS A 32 6.77 14.66 -19.83
CA LYS A 32 7.45 14.74 -21.13
C LYS A 32 8.20 13.46 -21.46
N GLU A 33 8.87 12.87 -20.48
CA GLU A 33 9.72 11.70 -20.72
C GLU A 33 8.92 10.42 -20.95
N ILE A 34 7.77 10.26 -20.28
CA ILE A 34 6.90 9.09 -20.44
C ILE A 34 5.79 9.27 -21.50
N GLY A 35 5.71 10.44 -22.13
CA GLY A 35 4.72 10.72 -23.19
C GLY A 35 3.26 10.88 -22.71
N TYR A 36 3.02 11.10 -21.42
CA TYR A 36 1.67 11.37 -20.88
C TYR A 36 1.43 12.86 -20.65
N SER A 37 0.16 13.26 -20.57
CA SER A 37 -0.17 14.64 -20.20
C SER A 37 0.22 14.94 -18.75
N MET A 38 0.64 16.18 -18.49
CA MET A 38 0.91 16.67 -17.13
C MET A 38 -0.32 16.50 -16.20
N THR A 39 -1.53 16.61 -16.77
CA THR A 39 -2.80 16.40 -16.06
C THR A 39 -2.97 14.95 -15.62
N THR A 40 -2.53 13.98 -16.42
CA THR A 40 -2.56 12.55 -16.07
C THR A 40 -1.64 12.28 -14.89
N ILE A 41 -0.39 12.76 -14.95
CA ILE A 41 0.60 12.57 -13.88
C ILE A 41 0.15 13.24 -12.58
N SER A 42 -0.35 14.47 -12.67
CA SER A 42 -0.91 15.16 -11.50
C SER A 42 -2.10 14.41 -10.90
N SER A 43 -2.97 13.83 -11.74
CA SER A 43 -4.13 13.07 -11.29
C SER A 43 -3.74 11.74 -10.65
N LEU A 44 -2.67 11.10 -11.10
CA LEU A 44 -2.10 9.90 -10.48
C LEU A 44 -1.49 10.23 -9.11
N LEU A 45 -0.68 11.28 -9.02
CA LEU A 45 -0.03 11.73 -7.77
C LEU A 45 -1.02 12.17 -6.68
N THR A 46 -2.15 12.75 -7.08
CA THR A 46 -3.23 13.17 -6.18
C THR A 46 -4.25 12.07 -5.93
N GLY A 47 -4.33 11.07 -6.81
CA GLY A 47 -5.34 10.02 -6.77
C GLY A 47 -6.72 10.45 -7.21
N LYS A 48 -6.84 11.54 -7.95
CA LYS A 48 -8.09 11.94 -8.61
C LYS A 48 -8.49 10.96 -9.73
N ARG A 49 -7.51 10.25 -10.31
CA ARG A 49 -7.71 9.23 -11.32
C ARG A 49 -7.48 7.84 -10.73
N LYS A 50 -8.27 6.86 -11.18
CA LYS A 50 -8.07 5.44 -10.89
C LYS A 50 -6.74 4.97 -11.50
N VAL A 51 -5.90 4.35 -10.66
CA VAL A 51 -4.65 3.72 -11.13
C VAL A 51 -5.01 2.40 -11.82
N HIS A 52 -4.33 2.14 -12.94
CA HIS A 52 -4.54 0.96 -13.76
C HIS A 52 -3.17 0.31 -14.02
N GLU A 53 -3.18 -0.95 -14.40
CA GLU A 53 -1.97 -1.74 -14.68
C GLU A 53 -1.06 -1.07 -15.72
N TYR A 54 -1.62 -0.49 -16.78
CA TYR A 54 -0.83 0.23 -17.79
C TYR A 54 -0.11 1.47 -17.23
N HIS A 55 -0.71 2.16 -16.25
CA HIS A 55 -0.05 3.29 -15.59
C HIS A 55 1.15 2.80 -14.78
N ILE A 56 1.03 1.65 -14.13
CA ILE A 56 2.09 1.07 -13.31
C ILE A 56 3.21 0.56 -14.20
N LYS A 57 2.88 -0.18 -15.27
CA LYS A 57 3.85 -0.70 -16.22
C LYS A 57 4.71 0.42 -16.82
N MET A 58 4.09 1.51 -17.26
CA MET A 58 4.82 2.68 -17.78
C MET A 58 5.80 3.28 -16.75
N ILE A 59 5.38 3.40 -15.49
CA ILE A 59 6.25 3.93 -14.44
C ILE A 59 7.38 2.95 -14.11
N CYS A 60 7.07 1.66 -14.05
CA CYS A 60 8.05 0.59 -13.85
C CYS A 60 9.11 0.57 -14.96
N GLU A 61 8.70 0.71 -16.22
CA GLU A 61 9.60 0.80 -17.37
C GLU A 61 10.50 2.03 -17.28
N TYR A 62 9.95 3.20 -16.96
CA TYR A 62 10.71 4.44 -16.89
C TYR A 62 11.74 4.47 -15.73
N PHE A 63 11.38 3.96 -14.56
CA PHE A 63 12.29 3.92 -13.40
C PHE A 63 13.10 2.62 -13.30
N GLU A 64 12.92 1.68 -14.24
CA GLU A 64 13.54 0.35 -14.23
C GLU A 64 13.30 -0.43 -12.92
N ILE A 65 12.09 -0.34 -12.38
CA ILE A 65 11.69 -0.98 -11.13
C ILE A 65 10.59 -2.03 -11.33
N GLY A 66 10.57 -3.04 -10.47
CA GLY A 66 9.48 -4.01 -10.44
C GLY A 66 8.17 -3.45 -9.87
N GLU A 67 7.03 -4.02 -10.26
CA GLU A 67 5.70 -3.62 -9.78
C GLU A 67 5.59 -3.64 -8.24
N LYS A 68 6.17 -4.65 -7.59
CA LYS A 68 6.17 -4.75 -6.12
C LYS A 68 6.88 -3.57 -5.44
N ALA A 69 7.88 -2.96 -6.09
CA ALA A 69 8.62 -1.84 -5.52
C ALA A 69 7.76 -0.57 -5.45
N ILE A 70 6.81 -0.40 -6.38
CA ILE A 70 5.93 0.77 -6.42
C ILE A 70 4.55 0.53 -5.81
N MET A 71 3.99 -0.67 -5.99
CA MET A 71 2.68 -1.03 -5.44
C MET A 71 2.72 -1.55 -4.01
N GLY A 72 3.91 -1.97 -3.55
CA GLY A 72 4.09 -2.62 -2.27
C GLY A 72 3.49 -4.02 -2.21
N ASP A 73 3.73 -4.69 -1.09
CA ASP A 73 3.20 -6.02 -0.84
C ASP A 73 1.73 -5.96 -0.40
N ALA A 74 0.87 -6.74 -1.06
CA ALA A 74 -0.57 -6.73 -0.81
C ALA A 74 -0.94 -7.27 0.58
N ASP A 75 -0.17 -8.21 1.13
CA ASP A 75 -0.37 -8.72 2.50
C ASP A 75 0.08 -7.70 3.54
N GLU A 76 1.15 -6.96 3.27
CA GLU A 76 1.62 -5.90 4.19
C GLU A 76 0.72 -4.66 4.21
N LEU A 77 0.13 -4.35 3.06
CA LEU A 77 -0.79 -3.23 2.90
C LEU A 77 -2.24 -3.62 3.16
N ALA A 78 -2.54 -4.89 3.42
CA ALA A 78 -3.89 -5.33 3.73
C ALA A 78 -4.43 -4.70 5.02
N ASP A 79 -5.75 -4.55 5.07
CA ASP A 79 -6.44 -4.25 6.32
C ASP A 79 -6.70 -5.54 7.09
N TYR A 80 -6.53 -5.46 8.41
CA TYR A 80 -6.80 -6.54 9.33
C TYR A 80 -7.93 -6.13 10.26
N LYS A 81 -8.85 -7.06 10.52
CA LYS A 81 -9.81 -6.97 11.61
C LYS A 81 -9.09 -7.35 12.90
N LEU A 82 -9.07 -6.42 13.85
CA LEU A 82 -8.52 -6.62 15.17
C LEU A 82 -9.63 -7.02 16.12
N TYR A 83 -9.41 -8.10 16.84
CA TYR A 83 -10.25 -8.57 17.92
C TYR A 83 -9.45 -8.58 19.22
N GLU A 84 -10.09 -8.21 20.31
CA GLU A 84 -9.55 -8.31 21.67
C GLU A 84 -10.55 -9.05 22.55
N ASN A 85 -10.10 -10.08 23.25
CA ASN A 85 -10.95 -10.98 24.07
C ASN A 85 -12.17 -11.50 23.30
N GLY A 86 -11.97 -11.85 22.02
CA GLY A 86 -13.03 -12.33 21.13
C GLY A 86 -13.97 -11.25 20.59
N ARG A 87 -13.86 -9.99 21.05
CA ARG A 87 -14.69 -8.87 20.59
C ARG A 87 -14.00 -8.10 19.48
N TYR A 88 -14.74 -7.76 18.42
CA TYR A 88 -14.23 -6.90 17.36
C TYR A 88 -13.96 -5.50 17.91
N LEU A 89 -12.75 -4.99 17.67
CA LEU A 89 -12.35 -3.65 18.09
C LEU A 89 -12.39 -2.68 16.92
N CYS A 90 -11.61 -2.98 15.87
CA CYS A 90 -11.51 -2.10 14.70
C CYS A 90 -10.91 -2.83 13.49
N THR A 91 -10.92 -2.16 12.34
CA THR A 91 -10.27 -2.61 11.11
C THR A 91 -9.27 -1.57 10.63
N GLY A 92 -8.09 -2.01 10.21
CA GLY A 92 -7.13 -1.17 9.50
C GLY A 92 -5.82 -1.89 9.20
N SER A 93 -4.93 -1.19 8.49
CA SER A 93 -3.59 -1.70 8.22
C SER A 93 -2.79 -1.93 9.51
N LEU A 94 -1.79 -2.81 9.46
CA LEU A 94 -0.91 -3.07 10.61
C LEU A 94 -0.27 -1.79 11.17
N LYS A 95 0.02 -0.80 10.32
CA LYS A 95 0.54 0.51 10.73
C LYS A 95 -0.48 1.28 11.59
N LYS A 96 -1.77 1.23 11.24
CA LYS A 96 -2.84 1.87 12.01
C LYS A 96 -3.12 1.11 13.31
N LEU A 97 -3.19 -0.22 13.24
CA LEU A 97 -3.41 -1.07 14.41
C LEU A 97 -2.26 -0.97 15.41
N SER A 98 -1.02 -0.86 14.95
CA SER A 98 0.16 -0.62 15.78
C SER A 98 0.01 0.65 16.63
N LYS A 99 -0.49 1.74 16.04
CA LYS A 99 -0.76 2.98 16.77
C LYS A 99 -1.90 2.85 17.79
N ILE A 100 -2.94 2.08 17.47
CA ILE A 100 -4.11 1.89 18.36
C ILE A 100 -3.75 0.99 19.54
N THR A 101 -3.04 -0.10 19.28
CA THR A 101 -2.70 -1.13 20.28
C THR A 101 -1.40 -0.82 21.04
N GLY A 102 -0.61 0.16 20.59
CA GLY A 102 0.73 0.42 21.09
C GLY A 102 1.75 -0.69 20.77
N LYS A 103 1.37 -1.70 19.98
CA LYS A 103 2.23 -2.84 19.63
C LYS A 103 3.05 -2.57 18.38
N ASP A 104 4.22 -3.20 18.30
CA ASP A 104 5.06 -3.14 17.12
C ASP A 104 4.38 -3.76 15.88
N LYS A 105 4.61 -3.17 14.70
CA LYS A 105 4.01 -3.63 13.43
C LYS A 105 4.40 -5.08 13.11
N LEU A 106 5.65 -5.48 13.38
CA LEU A 106 6.15 -6.83 13.12
C LEU A 106 5.49 -7.84 14.04
N LEU A 107 5.25 -7.47 15.31
CA LEU A 107 4.52 -8.32 16.25
C LEU A 107 3.08 -8.56 15.79
N LEU A 108 2.40 -7.51 15.29
CA LEU A 108 1.05 -7.65 14.74
C LEU A 108 1.03 -8.51 13.46
N LYS A 109 2.05 -8.39 12.61
CA LYS A 109 2.24 -9.25 11.43
C LYS A 109 2.39 -10.72 11.85
N PHE A 110 3.26 -10.98 12.83
CA PHE A 110 3.47 -12.31 13.39
C PHE A 110 2.17 -12.91 13.95
N TYR A 111 1.37 -12.12 14.68
CA TYR A 111 0.07 -12.58 15.17
C TYR A 111 -0.92 -12.87 14.04
N ALA A 112 -0.97 -12.05 13.00
CA ALA A 112 -1.81 -12.32 11.84
C ALA A 112 -1.40 -13.64 11.15
N ASP A 113 -0.11 -13.92 11.03
CA ASP A 113 0.41 -15.17 10.46
C ASP A 113 0.06 -16.39 11.32
N LEU A 114 0.13 -16.27 12.65
CA LEU A 114 -0.31 -17.32 13.58
C LEU A 114 -1.81 -17.58 13.46
N ASN A 115 -2.63 -16.53 13.43
CA ASN A 115 -4.08 -16.63 13.27
C ASN A 115 -4.47 -17.24 11.93
N LYS A 116 -3.75 -16.94 10.85
CA LYS A 116 -3.92 -17.56 9.53
C LYS A 116 -3.66 -19.07 9.58
N LYS A 117 -2.75 -19.53 10.45
CA LYS A 117 -2.45 -20.95 10.71
C LYS A 117 -3.39 -21.58 11.75
N GLY A 118 -4.41 -20.87 12.23
CA GLY A 118 -5.34 -21.35 13.25
C GLY A 118 -4.76 -21.41 14.66
N LYS A 119 -3.59 -20.79 14.90
CA LYS A 119 -2.98 -20.73 16.22
C LYS A 119 -3.54 -19.57 17.02
N ASP A 120 -3.72 -19.79 18.32
CA ASP A 120 -4.16 -18.76 19.24
C ASP A 120 -3.03 -17.77 19.56
N THR A 121 -3.38 -16.49 19.64
CA THR A 121 -2.49 -15.39 20.01
C THR A 121 -2.91 -14.74 21.33
N GLY A 122 -3.65 -15.50 22.14
CA GLY A 122 -4.15 -15.11 23.45
C GLY A 122 -5.29 -14.09 23.30
N ASN A 123 -5.15 -12.96 23.97
CA ASN A 123 -6.23 -11.98 24.03
C ASN A 123 -6.44 -11.23 22.71
N LEU A 124 -5.43 -11.18 21.83
CA LEU A 124 -5.51 -10.44 20.56
C LEU A 124 -5.63 -11.40 19.41
N LYS A 125 -6.47 -11.08 18.42
CA LYS A 125 -6.61 -11.85 17.18
C LYS A 125 -6.69 -10.91 15.98
N LEU A 126 -5.90 -11.20 14.96
CA LEU A 126 -5.88 -10.46 13.70
C LEU A 126 -6.34 -11.35 12.56
N VAL A 127 -7.35 -10.91 11.82
CA VAL A 127 -7.88 -11.62 10.66
C VAL A 127 -7.80 -10.71 9.44
N LYS A 128 -7.15 -11.16 8.37
CA LYS A 128 -7.08 -10.40 7.11
C LYS A 128 -8.50 -10.18 6.58
N LYS A 129 -8.84 -8.94 6.24
CA LYS A 129 -10.17 -8.56 5.73
C LYS A 129 -10.37 -8.97 4.28
#